data_AF-A0A7W8GGC7-F1
#
_entry.id   AF-A0A7W8GGC7-F1
#
_cell.length_a   1.000
_cell.length_b   1.000
_cell.length_c   1.000
_cell.angle_alpha   90.00
_cell.angle_beta   90.00
_cell.angle_gamma   90.00
#
_symmetry.space_group_name_H-M   'P 1'
#
loop_
_entity.id
_entity.type
_entity.pdbx_description
1 polymer ?
#
loop_
_entity_poly.entity_id
_entity_poly.type
_entity_poly.pdbx_seq_one_letter_code
_entity_poly.pdbx_strand_id
1 'polypeptide(L)'
;MKPIGPYVAARDLTGDRPAGAVRTLRATDRLTGMPVLLHVLPHVAPLPELPQHPALLRPSEGGLDGDVAYVVTELPPHALPAADPLLAARGALAGLAALHEAGQTHGGVEAAQLWSVDGRVALAGAGLPWGGEPSAAGDLRDLRGTLEALGGLPPALRGAPEDASARDLLARLDAPGVTAEEQAEAAPAPALADATPLPTPGAAPESTVKVIVAAPGPDPGPDPGDAARPAALDTVAPSPEEGRTGEATAASPAPPAPVPLPDSTRRRIGEPVRIAWNADGTRRVVKPGREGALPPRARPRRPAWLWPALVLLGLLALAAALWAQRAAPGAAASEPGTLSAAAETCCPVRFTVRGEPGIPVRLSVIQAPPGANLPAGRDLGRAPGTVQFPRPGTYTLRVAAEGFTPGRVTVTAPSAAPVTIDLAP
;
A
#
# COMPACT_ATOMS: atom_id res chain seq x y z
N MET A 1 5.98 -2.82 18.35
CA MET A 1 4.93 -1.97 17.75
C MET A 1 3.68 -2.03 18.62
N LYS A 2 3.06 -0.89 18.94
CA LYS A 2 1.90 -0.84 19.87
C LYS A 2 0.61 -1.17 19.09
N PRO A 3 -0.20 -2.15 19.54
CA PRO A 3 -1.51 -2.39 18.95
C PRO A 3 -2.45 -1.21 19.23
N ILE A 4 -3.39 -0.97 18.31
CA ILE A 4 -4.50 -0.03 18.47
C ILE A 4 -5.77 -0.81 18.13
N GLY A 5 -6.55 -1.17 19.15
CA GLY A 5 -7.70 -2.05 19.02
C GLY A 5 -7.34 -3.41 18.39
N PRO A 6 -8.06 -3.88 17.36
CA PRO A 6 -7.75 -5.13 16.68
C PRO A 6 -6.59 -5.00 15.67
N TYR A 7 -5.93 -3.85 15.58
CA TYR A 7 -4.92 -3.56 14.56
C TYR A 7 -3.50 -3.55 15.11
N VAL A 8 -2.56 -4.04 14.31
CA VAL A 8 -1.12 -3.90 14.59
C VAL A 8 -0.55 -2.87 13.63
N ALA A 9 -0.17 -1.71 14.18
CA ALA A 9 0.53 -0.68 13.42
C ALA A 9 1.90 -1.20 12.99
N ALA A 10 2.22 -1.04 11.70
CA ALA A 10 3.48 -1.43 11.10
C ALA A 10 4.42 -0.23 10.88
N ARG A 11 3.86 0.90 10.40
CA ARG A 11 4.65 2.08 10.02
C ARG A 11 3.81 3.35 10.11
N ASP A 12 4.40 4.43 10.62
CA ASP A 12 3.85 5.78 10.48
C ASP A 12 4.20 6.33 9.09
N LEU A 13 3.20 6.82 8.37
CA LEU A 13 3.34 7.35 7.01
C LEU A 13 3.38 8.88 6.97
N THR A 14 2.91 9.54 8.03
CA THR A 14 2.81 11.00 8.14
C THR A 14 4.04 11.65 8.80
N GLY A 15 4.94 10.84 9.36
CA GLY A 15 6.17 11.31 10.00
C GLY A 15 5.90 12.16 11.25
N ASP A 16 6.80 13.10 11.53
CA ASP A 16 6.69 14.00 12.69
C ASP A 16 5.68 15.12 12.40
N ARG A 17 4.43 14.88 12.81
CA ARG A 17 3.37 15.89 12.80
C ARG A 17 3.21 16.58 14.16
N PRO A 18 2.74 17.84 14.18
CA PRO A 18 2.42 18.51 15.44
C PRO A 18 1.37 17.72 16.23
N ALA A 19 1.45 17.82 17.56
CA ALA A 19 0.48 17.21 18.45
C ALA A 19 -0.94 17.69 18.10
N GLY A 20 -1.87 16.76 17.96
CA GLY A 20 -3.27 17.04 17.61
C GLY A 20 -3.58 17.00 16.11
N ALA A 21 -2.60 16.83 15.23
CA ALA A 21 -2.87 16.53 13.82
C ALA A 21 -3.21 15.04 13.62
N VAL A 22 -4.00 14.76 12.59
CA VAL A 22 -4.29 13.38 12.18
C VAL A 22 -3.00 12.71 11.70
N ARG A 23 -2.76 11.48 12.18
CA ARG A 23 -1.64 10.65 11.75
C ARG A 23 -2.14 9.44 10.98
N THR A 24 -1.48 9.10 9.88
CA THR A 24 -1.81 7.88 9.12
C THR A 24 -0.77 6.80 9.39
N LEU A 25 -1.25 5.67 9.89
CA LEU A 25 -0.46 4.47 10.14
C LEU A 25 -0.84 3.41 9.11
N ARG A 26 0.16 2.75 8.51
CA ARG A 26 -0.06 1.47 7.84
C ARG A 26 -0.16 0.39 8.90
N ALA A 27 -1.21 -0.41 8.86
CA ALA A 27 -1.45 -1.46 9.84
C ALA A 27 -1.97 -2.75 9.18
N THR A 28 -2.08 -3.80 9.99
CA THR A 28 -2.71 -5.06 9.61
C THR A 28 -3.82 -5.38 10.61
N ASP A 29 -5.00 -5.71 10.10
CA ASP A 29 -6.08 -6.28 10.89
C ASP A 29 -5.68 -7.66 11.40
N ARG A 30 -5.62 -7.85 12.72
CA ARG A 30 -5.19 -9.12 13.34
C ARG A 30 -6.17 -10.26 13.09
N LEU A 31 -7.44 -9.96 12.84
CA LEU A 31 -8.46 -10.98 12.65
C LEU A 31 -8.43 -11.52 11.23
N THR A 32 -8.30 -10.63 10.24
CA THR A 32 -8.40 -10.99 8.81
C THR A 32 -7.04 -11.09 8.12
N GLY A 33 -5.99 -10.50 8.68
CA GLY A 33 -4.69 -10.34 8.02
C GLY A 33 -4.69 -9.27 6.92
N MET A 34 -5.79 -8.54 6.73
CA MET A 34 -5.92 -7.53 5.67
C MET A 34 -5.09 -6.28 5.99
N PRO A 35 -4.44 -5.67 4.99
CA PRO A 35 -3.80 -4.37 5.17
C PRO A 35 -4.86 -3.28 5.35
N VAL A 36 -4.60 -2.34 6.25
CA VAL A 36 -5.47 -1.20 6.52
C VAL A 36 -4.65 0.07 6.72
N LEU A 37 -5.30 1.22 6.56
CA LEU A 37 -4.85 2.50 7.06
C LEU A 37 -5.57 2.80 8.35
N LEU A 38 -4.81 3.10 9.40
CA LEU A 38 -5.31 3.67 10.63
C LEU A 38 -5.06 5.16 10.64
N HIS A 39 -6.13 5.95 10.63
CA HIS A 39 -6.08 7.39 10.82
C HIS A 39 -6.31 7.68 12.30
N VAL A 40 -5.24 7.99 13.04
CA VAL A 40 -5.30 8.33 14.46
C VAL A 40 -5.73 9.80 14.58
N LEU A 41 -6.81 10.04 15.30
CA LEU A 41 -7.47 11.34 15.40
C LEU A 41 -7.18 12.01 16.75
N PRO A 42 -7.20 13.36 16.81
CA PRO A 42 -7.08 14.10 18.08
C PRO A 42 -8.28 13.89 19.01
N HIS A 43 -9.46 13.64 18.43
CA HIS A 43 -10.70 13.39 19.14
C HIS A 43 -11.58 12.45 18.30
N VAL A 44 -12.60 11.86 18.94
CA VAL A 44 -13.59 11.04 18.23
C VAL A 44 -14.28 11.90 17.17
N ALA A 45 -14.45 11.34 15.98
CA ALA A 45 -15.22 11.92 14.90
C ALA A 45 -16.19 10.87 14.33
N PRO A 46 -17.37 11.27 13.83
CA PRO A 46 -18.22 10.37 13.07
C PRO A 46 -17.49 9.91 11.79
N LEU A 47 -17.83 8.72 11.28
CA LEU A 47 -17.31 8.30 9.97
C LEU A 47 -17.86 9.25 8.89
N PRO A 48 -16.99 9.80 8.02
CA PRO A 48 -17.42 10.71 6.97
C PRO A 48 -18.24 9.96 5.90
N GLU A 49 -19.34 10.57 5.46
CA GLU A 49 -20.14 10.06 4.35
C GLU A 49 -19.58 10.54 3.01
N LEU A 50 -18.79 9.68 2.37
CA LEU A 50 -18.11 10.03 1.11
C LEU A 50 -18.96 9.66 -0.13
N PRO A 51 -18.90 10.45 -1.22
CA PRO A 51 -19.54 10.10 -2.48
C PRO A 51 -19.05 8.74 -3.02
N GLN A 52 -19.89 8.05 -3.81
CA GLN A 52 -19.47 6.77 -4.42
C GLN A 52 -18.57 7.06 -5.61
N HIS A 53 -17.25 6.95 -5.42
CA HIS A 53 -16.30 7.21 -6.50
C HIS A 53 -15.10 6.27 -6.42
N PRO A 54 -14.64 5.65 -7.53
CA PRO A 54 -13.53 4.69 -7.51
C PRO A 54 -12.17 5.32 -7.13
N ALA A 55 -12.04 6.64 -7.23
CA ALA A 55 -10.83 7.36 -6.80
C ALA A 55 -10.86 7.75 -5.30
N LEU A 56 -11.84 7.29 -4.53
CA LEU A 56 -11.95 7.53 -3.09
C LEU A 56 -11.96 6.20 -2.33
N LEU A 57 -11.06 6.04 -1.37
CA LEU A 57 -11.06 4.93 -0.43
C LEU A 57 -11.92 5.30 0.78
N ARG A 58 -12.94 4.48 1.04
CA ARG A 58 -13.94 4.74 2.07
C ARG A 58 -13.49 4.21 3.43
N PRO A 59 -13.69 4.97 4.51
CA PRO A 59 -13.60 4.42 5.85
C PRO A 59 -14.60 3.28 6.03
N SER A 60 -14.13 2.14 6.53
CA SER A 60 -15.00 1.03 6.95
C SER A 60 -15.30 1.09 8.44
N GLU A 61 -14.29 1.55 9.18
CA GLU A 61 -14.09 1.60 10.62
C GLU A 61 -14.09 2.93 11.36
N GLY A 62 -14.62 3.02 12.58
CA GLY A 62 -14.23 4.07 13.53
C GLY A 62 -14.36 3.60 14.97
N GLY A 63 -13.47 4.03 15.85
CA GLY A 63 -13.45 3.53 17.23
C GLY A 63 -12.57 4.33 18.19
N LEU A 64 -12.55 3.83 19.43
CA LEU A 64 -11.72 4.29 20.54
C LEU A 64 -10.99 3.08 21.12
N ASP A 65 -9.68 3.19 21.29
CA ASP A 65 -8.87 2.25 22.07
C ASP A 65 -8.14 3.00 23.19
N GLY A 66 -8.64 2.87 24.42
CA GLY A 66 -8.27 3.76 25.51
C GLY A 66 -8.61 5.21 25.14
N ASP A 67 -7.59 6.07 25.16
CA ASP A 67 -7.70 7.50 24.80
C ASP A 67 -7.40 7.78 23.32
N VAL A 68 -7.15 6.74 22.52
CA VAL A 68 -6.80 6.88 21.10
C VAL A 68 -8.05 6.73 20.24
N ALA A 69 -8.50 7.84 19.64
CA ALA A 69 -9.53 7.82 18.60
C ALA A 69 -8.92 7.43 17.25
N TYR A 70 -9.59 6.57 16.50
CA TYR A 70 -9.12 6.14 15.19
C TYR A 70 -10.25 5.91 14.18
N VAL A 71 -9.92 6.07 12.90
CA VAL A 71 -10.73 5.71 11.74
C VAL A 71 -9.93 4.75 10.86
N VAL A 72 -10.60 3.75 10.29
CA VAL A 72 -9.93 2.70 9.49
C VAL A 72 -10.41 2.74 8.05
N THR A 73 -9.46 2.73 7.14
CA THR A 73 -9.69 2.54 5.71
C THR A 73 -9.07 1.21 5.29
N GLU A 74 -9.89 0.26 4.86
CA GLU A 74 -9.39 -1.02 4.35
C GLU A 74 -8.66 -0.84 3.03
N LEU A 75 -7.53 -1.54 2.88
CA LEU A 75 -6.77 -1.56 1.65
C LEU A 75 -6.94 -2.91 0.94
N PRO A 76 -7.13 -2.91 -0.40
CA PRO A 76 -6.97 -4.13 -1.17
C PRO A 76 -5.57 -4.75 -0.95
N PRO A 77 -5.41 -6.09 -0.98
CA PRO A 77 -4.14 -6.74 -0.65
C PRO A 77 -2.95 -6.30 -1.52
N HIS A 78 -3.24 -5.88 -2.75
CA HIS A 78 -2.28 -5.40 -3.74
C HIS A 78 -2.15 -3.87 -3.78
N ALA A 79 -2.77 -3.15 -2.84
CA ALA A 79 -2.63 -1.70 -2.75
C ALA A 79 -1.19 -1.31 -2.38
N LEU A 80 -0.64 -0.35 -3.11
CA LEU A 80 0.71 0.17 -2.89
C LEU A 80 0.65 1.69 -2.71
N PRO A 81 1.58 2.31 -1.96
CA PRO A 81 1.73 3.76 -2.00
C PRO A 81 1.92 4.24 -3.43
N ALA A 82 1.28 5.35 -3.81
CA ALA A 82 1.45 5.93 -5.14
C ALA A 82 2.88 6.47 -5.30
N ALA A 83 3.53 6.13 -6.41
CA ALA A 83 4.91 6.55 -6.72
C ALA A 83 5.03 7.32 -8.04
N ASP A 84 4.09 7.12 -8.97
CA ASP A 84 4.06 7.83 -10.25
C ASP A 84 3.29 9.16 -10.10
N PRO A 85 3.93 10.32 -10.29
CA PRO A 85 3.28 11.63 -10.11
C PRO A 85 2.14 11.88 -11.11
N LEU A 86 2.20 11.32 -12.32
CA LEU A 86 1.14 11.50 -13.31
C LEU A 86 -0.12 10.70 -12.93
N LEU A 87 0.07 9.43 -12.53
CA LEU A 87 -1.05 8.61 -12.05
C LEU A 87 -1.61 9.14 -10.73
N ALA A 88 -0.74 9.63 -9.84
CA ALA A 88 -1.11 10.27 -8.60
C ALA A 88 -1.96 11.52 -8.85
N ALA A 89 -1.54 12.40 -9.75
CA ALA A 89 -2.29 13.59 -10.12
C ALA A 89 -3.68 13.25 -10.67
N ARG A 90 -3.76 12.30 -11.61
CA ARG A 90 -5.04 11.89 -12.22
C ARG A 90 -6.00 11.32 -11.17
N GLY A 91 -5.53 10.40 -10.33
CA GLY A 91 -6.35 9.79 -9.29
C GLY A 91 -6.80 10.78 -8.23
N ALA A 92 -5.87 11.59 -7.71
CA ALA A 92 -6.17 12.59 -6.69
C ALA A 92 -7.15 13.64 -7.20
N LEU A 93 -6.94 14.21 -8.40
CA LEU A 93 -7.85 15.19 -8.98
C LEU A 93 -9.25 14.61 -9.23
N ALA A 94 -9.35 13.34 -9.65
CA ALA A 94 -10.64 12.67 -9.80
C ALA A 94 -11.35 12.47 -8.44
N GLY A 95 -10.62 12.12 -7.38
CA GLY A 95 -11.16 12.03 -6.03
C GLY A 95 -11.60 13.39 -5.48
N LEU A 96 -10.77 14.42 -5.63
CA LEU A 96 -11.05 15.78 -5.19
C LEU A 96 -12.23 16.39 -5.95
N ALA A 97 -12.34 16.20 -7.26
CA ALA A 97 -13.49 16.64 -8.04
C ALA A 97 -14.80 16.05 -7.50
N ALA A 98 -14.82 14.73 -7.21
CA ALA A 98 -15.99 14.08 -6.63
C ALA A 98 -16.34 14.63 -5.23
N LEU A 99 -15.34 14.93 -4.40
CA LEU A 99 -15.56 15.56 -3.08
C LEU A 99 -16.10 16.99 -3.22
N HIS A 100 -15.46 17.81 -4.04
CA HIS A 100 -15.80 19.22 -4.22
C HIS A 100 -17.20 19.39 -4.82
N GLU A 101 -17.59 18.53 -5.77
CA GLU A 101 -18.95 18.47 -6.32
C GLU A 101 -20.01 18.09 -5.27
N ALA A 102 -19.62 17.29 -4.27
CA ALA A 102 -20.46 16.94 -3.13
C ALA A 102 -20.44 18.01 -2.00
N GLY A 103 -19.77 19.15 -2.21
CA GLY A 103 -19.60 20.19 -1.19
C GLY A 103 -18.68 19.78 -0.04
N GLN A 104 -17.85 18.76 -0.25
CA GLN A 104 -16.89 18.24 0.73
C GLN A 104 -15.46 18.59 0.30
N THR A 105 -14.53 18.52 1.24
CA THR A 105 -13.09 18.74 1.01
C THR A 105 -12.30 17.62 1.67
N HIS A 106 -11.06 17.41 1.23
CA HIS A 106 -10.20 16.42 1.85
C HIS A 106 -9.58 16.98 3.14
N GLY A 107 -9.00 18.19 3.09
CA GLY A 107 -8.43 18.93 4.21
C GLY A 107 -6.97 18.60 4.54
N GLY A 108 -6.29 17.76 3.77
CA GLY A 108 -4.94 17.26 4.13
C GLY A 108 -4.37 16.28 3.12
N VAL A 109 -4.31 16.70 1.86
CA VAL A 109 -3.86 15.84 0.75
C VAL A 109 -2.34 15.68 0.83
N GLU A 110 -1.88 14.48 1.14
CA GLU A 110 -0.45 14.15 1.26
C GLU A 110 -0.13 12.80 0.61
N ALA A 111 1.17 12.51 0.40
CA ALA A 111 1.63 11.26 -0.20
C ALA A 111 1.13 10.01 0.56
N ALA A 112 1.00 10.10 1.89
CA ALA A 112 0.45 9.03 2.74
C ALA A 112 -1.00 8.65 2.39
N GLN A 113 -1.73 9.54 1.71
CA GLN A 113 -3.13 9.40 1.37
C GLN A 113 -3.35 8.92 -0.07
N LEU A 114 -2.30 8.81 -0.87
CA LEU A 114 -2.36 8.42 -2.27
C LEU A 114 -1.95 6.95 -2.45
N TRP A 115 -2.89 6.12 -2.91
CA TRP A 115 -2.70 4.68 -3.00
C TRP A 115 -3.00 4.17 -4.41
N SER A 116 -2.04 3.44 -4.99
CA SER A 116 -2.24 2.69 -6.22
C SER A 116 -3.02 1.40 -5.94
N VAL A 117 -4.20 1.29 -6.55
CA VAL A 117 -5.13 0.18 -6.47
C VAL A 117 -5.58 -0.18 -7.88
N ASP A 118 -5.32 -1.41 -8.32
CA ASP A 118 -5.73 -1.91 -9.64
C ASP A 118 -5.29 -1.02 -10.82
N GLY A 119 -4.07 -0.46 -10.73
CA GLY A 119 -3.51 0.42 -11.77
C GLY A 119 -4.08 1.84 -11.79
N ARG A 120 -4.86 2.23 -10.78
CA ARG A 120 -5.38 3.59 -10.57
C ARG A 120 -4.90 4.13 -9.23
N VAL A 121 -4.88 5.45 -9.04
CA VAL A 121 -4.64 6.04 -7.73
C VAL A 121 -5.97 6.44 -7.10
N ALA A 122 -6.14 6.09 -5.82
CA ALA A 122 -7.28 6.47 -5.00
C ALA A 122 -6.81 7.22 -3.75
N LEU A 123 -7.66 8.12 -3.26
CA LEU A 123 -7.41 9.01 -2.14
C LEU A 123 -8.08 8.48 -0.87
N ALA A 124 -7.31 8.32 0.22
CA ALA A 124 -7.79 7.86 1.51
C ALA A 124 -7.90 8.99 2.54
N GLY A 125 -8.76 8.84 3.55
CA GLY A 125 -8.84 9.77 4.68
C GLY A 125 -9.53 11.10 4.36
N ALA A 126 -10.35 11.15 3.31
CA ALA A 126 -11.18 12.32 3.01
C ALA A 126 -12.19 12.58 4.13
N GLY A 127 -12.44 13.86 4.43
CA GLY A 127 -13.40 14.30 5.45
C GLY A 127 -12.92 14.14 6.90
N LEU A 128 -11.65 13.79 7.11
CA LEU A 128 -11.06 13.71 8.46
C LEU A 128 -10.59 15.09 8.95
N PRO A 129 -10.50 15.31 10.28
CA PRO A 129 -10.11 16.60 10.85
C PRO A 129 -8.59 16.79 10.81
N TRP A 130 -8.01 16.90 9.61
CA TRP A 130 -6.57 17.04 9.37
C TRP A 130 -5.91 18.28 10.02
N GLY A 131 -6.73 19.24 10.46
CA GLY A 131 -6.30 20.54 10.98
C GLY A 131 -6.42 21.65 9.94
N GLY A 132 -6.48 22.90 10.40
CA GLY A 132 -6.70 24.06 9.54
C GLY A 132 -8.15 24.20 9.06
N GLU A 133 -8.41 25.27 8.28
CA GLU A 133 -9.71 25.48 7.63
C GLU A 133 -9.76 24.71 6.31
N PRO A 134 -10.59 23.67 6.20
CA PRO A 134 -10.61 22.84 5.01
C PRO A 134 -11.27 23.61 3.84
N SER A 135 -10.61 23.63 2.68
CA SER A 135 -11.09 24.35 1.50
C SER A 135 -10.67 23.64 0.22
N ALA A 136 -11.47 23.80 -0.84
CA ALA A 136 -11.17 23.21 -2.14
C ALA A 136 -9.84 23.72 -2.73
N ALA A 137 -9.57 25.02 -2.56
CA ALA A 137 -8.29 25.63 -2.97
C ALA A 137 -7.12 25.11 -2.13
N GLY A 138 -7.34 24.86 -0.83
CA GLY A 138 -6.37 24.19 0.06
C GLY A 138 -6.00 22.80 -0.45
N ASP A 139 -6.98 21.96 -0.76
CA ASP A 139 -6.76 20.61 -1.29
C ASP A 139 -5.88 20.60 -2.55
N LEU A 140 -6.11 21.56 -3.46
CA LEU A 140 -5.34 21.68 -4.71
C LEU A 140 -3.91 22.18 -4.47
N ARG A 141 -3.71 23.07 -3.50
CA ARG A 141 -2.38 23.52 -3.09
C ARG A 141 -1.60 22.37 -2.45
N ASP A 142 -2.22 21.63 -1.56
CA ASP A 142 -1.62 20.48 -0.88
C ASP A 142 -1.28 19.36 -1.88
N LEU A 143 -2.18 19.09 -2.83
CA LEU A 143 -1.90 18.15 -3.92
C LEU A 143 -0.69 18.58 -4.74
N ARG A 144 -0.55 19.87 -5.09
CA ARG A 144 0.62 20.37 -5.83
C ARG A 144 1.92 20.08 -5.08
N GLY A 145 1.99 20.45 -3.80
CA GLY A 145 3.17 20.17 -2.97
C GLY A 145 3.45 18.67 -2.84
N THR A 146 2.40 17.85 -2.74
CA THR A 146 2.52 16.38 -2.72
C THR A 146 3.10 15.84 -4.03
N LEU A 147 2.65 16.33 -5.18
CA LEU A 147 3.15 15.89 -6.49
C LEU A 147 4.61 16.32 -6.70
N GLU A 148 4.98 17.52 -6.24
CA GLU A 148 6.37 17.98 -6.23
C GLU A 148 7.26 17.03 -5.43
N ALA A 149 6.84 16.62 -4.23
CA ALA A 149 7.56 15.66 -3.40
C ALA A 149 7.66 14.24 -4.02
N LEU A 150 6.67 13.83 -4.82
CA LEU A 150 6.65 12.50 -5.48
C LEU A 150 7.50 12.42 -6.76
N GLY A 151 7.98 13.54 -7.29
CA GLY A 151 8.77 13.55 -8.52
C GLY A 151 8.49 14.71 -9.47
N GLY A 152 7.62 15.65 -9.09
CA GLY A 152 7.37 16.89 -9.83
C GLY A 152 5.94 17.03 -10.34
N LEU A 153 5.57 18.27 -10.64
CA LEU A 153 4.26 18.60 -11.19
C LEU A 153 4.17 18.20 -12.69
N PRO A 154 3.16 17.41 -13.10
CA PRO A 154 2.93 17.10 -14.51
C PRO A 154 2.86 18.35 -15.39
N PRO A 155 3.46 18.36 -16.60
CA PRO A 155 3.50 19.54 -17.48
C PRO A 155 2.15 20.21 -17.71
N ALA A 156 1.09 19.42 -17.96
CA ALA A 156 -0.26 19.93 -18.20
C ALA A 156 -0.86 20.77 -17.04
N LEU A 157 -0.35 20.59 -15.83
CA LEU A 157 -0.76 21.32 -14.62
C LEU A 157 0.11 22.55 -14.34
N ARG A 158 1.26 22.71 -15.02
CA ARG A 158 2.10 23.89 -14.88
C ARG A 158 1.38 25.10 -15.47
N GLY A 159 1.42 26.22 -14.75
CA GLY A 159 0.72 27.45 -15.15
C GLY A 159 -0.81 27.33 -15.17
N ALA A 160 -1.39 26.32 -14.53
CA ALA A 160 -2.84 26.29 -14.35
C ALA A 160 -3.30 27.48 -13.48
N PRO A 161 -4.45 28.11 -13.79
CA PRO A 161 -5.01 29.19 -12.98
C PRO A 161 -5.16 28.78 -11.51
N GLU A 162 -4.95 29.71 -10.59
CA GLU A 162 -5.06 29.44 -9.14
C GLU A 162 -6.51 29.15 -8.70
N ASP A 163 -7.48 29.62 -9.48
CA ASP A 163 -8.92 29.42 -9.28
C ASP A 163 -9.49 28.21 -10.03
N ALA A 164 -8.65 27.45 -10.75
CA ALA A 164 -9.09 26.27 -11.47
C ALA A 164 -9.63 25.20 -10.51
N SER A 165 -10.79 24.61 -10.85
CA SER A 165 -11.35 23.52 -10.05
C SER A 165 -10.58 22.21 -10.26
N ALA A 166 -10.74 21.24 -9.34
CA ALA A 166 -10.18 19.90 -9.51
C ALA A 166 -10.63 19.24 -10.83
N ARG A 167 -11.87 19.51 -11.27
CA ARG A 167 -12.43 19.00 -12.52
C ARG A 167 -11.77 19.64 -13.74
N ASP A 168 -11.50 20.94 -13.72
CA ASP A 168 -10.82 21.64 -14.82
C ASP A 168 -9.37 21.15 -14.97
N LEU A 169 -8.67 20.96 -13.85
CA LEU A 169 -7.32 20.42 -13.82
C LEU A 169 -7.27 18.98 -14.33
N LEU A 170 -8.24 18.14 -13.96
CA LEU A 170 -8.36 16.78 -14.48
C LEU A 170 -8.61 16.79 -16.00
N ALA A 171 -9.52 17.65 -16.47
CA ALA A 171 -9.81 17.79 -17.90
C ALA A 171 -8.57 18.22 -18.70
N ARG A 172 -7.74 19.12 -18.16
CA ARG A 172 -6.45 19.50 -18.75
C ARG A 172 -5.47 18.34 -18.82
N LEU A 173 -5.43 17.49 -17.79
CA LEU A 173 -4.54 16.33 -17.74
C LEU A 173 -4.93 15.22 -18.74
N ASP A 174 -6.23 15.11 -19.03
CA ASP A 174 -6.78 14.14 -19.98
C ASP A 174 -6.87 14.67 -21.42
N ALA A 175 -6.59 15.96 -21.63
CA ALA A 175 -6.55 16.55 -22.97
C ALA A 175 -5.41 15.92 -23.80
N PRO A 176 -5.71 15.36 -24.99
CA PRO A 176 -4.68 14.81 -25.87
C PRO A 176 -3.85 15.95 -26.45
N GLY A 177 -2.58 16.10 -26.06
CA GLY A 177 -1.69 17.06 -26.74
C GLY A 177 -0.42 17.53 -26.04
N VAL A 178 -0.29 17.44 -24.71
CA VAL A 178 0.83 18.11 -24.01
C VAL A 178 2.12 17.28 -23.95
N THR A 179 2.09 16.00 -24.32
CA THR A 179 3.23 15.09 -24.08
C THR A 179 4.23 14.96 -25.23
N ALA A 180 3.90 15.33 -26.47
CA ALA A 180 4.79 15.08 -27.62
C ALA A 180 5.64 16.30 -28.03
N GLU A 181 5.03 17.48 -28.14
CA GLU A 181 5.76 18.68 -28.62
C GLU A 181 6.61 19.34 -27.52
N GLU A 182 6.10 19.45 -26.30
CA GLU A 182 6.85 20.11 -25.21
C GLU A 182 8.01 19.26 -24.67
N GLN A 183 7.92 17.93 -24.80
CA GLN A 183 9.01 17.01 -24.48
C GLN A 183 10.09 16.97 -25.59
N ALA A 184 9.72 17.37 -26.82
CA ALA A 184 10.67 17.57 -27.92
C ALA A 184 11.34 18.96 -27.88
N GLU A 185 10.66 19.98 -27.36
CA GLU A 185 11.18 21.36 -27.30
C GLU A 185 12.05 21.63 -26.05
N ALA A 186 11.87 20.88 -24.96
CA ALA A 186 12.74 20.93 -23.78
C ALA A 186 14.04 20.12 -23.92
N ALA A 187 14.21 19.37 -25.00
CA ALA A 187 15.51 18.81 -25.33
C ALA A 187 16.39 19.95 -25.89
N PRO A 188 17.48 20.35 -25.19
CA PRO A 188 18.37 21.37 -25.73
C PRO A 188 18.85 20.91 -27.09
N ALA A 189 18.57 21.71 -28.11
CA ALA A 189 19.08 21.49 -29.46
C ALA A 189 20.58 21.19 -29.34
N PRO A 190 21.06 20.01 -29.75
CA PRO A 190 22.48 19.72 -29.69
C PRO A 190 23.17 20.78 -30.53
N ALA A 191 23.98 21.62 -29.87
CA ALA A 191 24.86 22.54 -30.54
C ALA A 191 25.62 21.74 -31.60
N LEU A 192 25.52 22.16 -32.86
CA LEU A 192 26.32 21.63 -33.97
C LEU A 192 27.81 21.78 -33.60
N ALA A 193 28.36 20.77 -32.95
CA ALA A 193 29.77 20.49 -32.92
C ALA A 193 30.08 19.53 -34.07
N ASP A 194 31.18 19.81 -34.74
CA ASP A 194 31.59 19.25 -36.02
C ASP A 194 31.36 17.75 -36.20
N ALA A 195 30.95 17.43 -37.43
CA ALA A 195 30.66 16.11 -37.94
C ALA A 195 31.83 15.13 -37.74
N THR A 196 31.59 14.08 -36.96
CA THR A 196 32.27 12.78 -37.10
C THR A 196 31.21 11.75 -37.49
N PRO A 197 31.43 10.91 -38.52
CA PRO A 197 30.36 10.06 -39.06
C PRO A 197 29.96 8.90 -38.12
N LEU A 198 28.67 8.58 -38.21
CA LEU A 198 27.85 7.61 -37.46
C LEU A 198 28.45 6.21 -37.25
N PRO A 199 28.00 5.52 -36.19
CA PRO A 199 27.17 4.33 -36.40
C PRO A 199 25.74 4.45 -35.83
N THR A 200 24.80 3.82 -36.55
CA THR A 200 23.35 3.71 -36.32
C THR A 200 23.01 2.59 -35.29
N PRO A 201 21.74 2.35 -34.90
CA PRO A 201 21.14 2.75 -33.62
C PRO A 201 20.75 1.55 -32.72
N GLY A 202 20.64 1.77 -31.40
CA GLY A 202 20.14 0.74 -30.48
C GLY A 202 19.57 1.27 -29.16
N ALA A 203 18.24 1.22 -29.07
CA ALA A 203 17.39 1.04 -27.88
C ALA A 203 17.48 2.03 -26.69
N ALA A 204 16.29 2.54 -26.31
CA ALA A 204 16.03 3.37 -25.14
C ALA A 204 16.23 2.62 -23.80
N PRO A 205 16.62 3.30 -22.69
CA PRO A 205 16.94 2.62 -21.44
C PRO A 205 15.70 2.35 -20.57
N GLU A 206 15.55 1.08 -20.16
CA GLU A 206 14.73 0.66 -19.04
C GLU A 206 15.41 1.04 -17.72
N SER A 207 14.62 1.41 -16.71
CA SER A 207 15.12 1.74 -15.36
C SER A 207 15.75 0.51 -14.72
N THR A 208 17.08 0.47 -14.78
CA THR A 208 17.92 -0.67 -14.40
C THR A 208 18.50 -0.38 -13.02
N VAL A 209 18.27 -1.28 -12.04
CA VAL A 209 19.10 -1.32 -10.83
C VAL A 209 20.55 -1.44 -11.30
N LYS A 210 21.40 -0.49 -10.93
CA LYS A 210 22.75 -0.36 -11.47
C LYS A 210 23.62 -1.52 -11.00
N VAL A 211 23.62 -2.62 -11.74
CA VAL A 211 24.53 -3.75 -11.50
C VAL A 211 25.93 -3.28 -11.89
N ILE A 212 26.73 -2.92 -10.90
CA ILE A 212 28.16 -2.65 -11.12
C ILE A 212 28.88 -3.99 -11.11
N VAL A 213 29.22 -4.50 -12.30
CA VAL A 213 30.18 -5.60 -12.42
C VAL A 213 31.56 -5.02 -12.13
N ALA A 214 32.06 -5.24 -10.93
CA ALA A 214 33.38 -4.77 -10.53
C ALA A 214 34.48 -5.56 -11.26
N ALA A 215 35.37 -4.86 -11.97
CA ALA A 215 36.63 -5.40 -12.43
C ALA A 215 37.52 -5.79 -11.22
N PRO A 216 38.38 -6.83 -11.35
CA PRO A 216 39.16 -7.34 -10.23
C PRO A 216 40.18 -6.30 -9.73
N GLY A 217 39.92 -5.76 -8.54
CA GLY A 217 40.89 -4.96 -7.79
C GLY A 217 41.75 -5.85 -6.87
N PRO A 218 43.00 -5.48 -6.60
CA PRO A 218 43.92 -6.27 -5.79
C PRO A 218 43.53 -6.27 -4.30
N ASP A 219 43.71 -7.43 -3.66
CA ASP A 219 43.47 -7.69 -2.23
C ASP A 219 44.23 -6.71 -1.31
N PRO A 220 43.56 -6.09 -0.32
CA PRO A 220 44.24 -5.48 0.80
C PRO A 220 44.49 -6.51 1.90
N GLY A 221 45.76 -6.63 2.31
CA GLY A 221 46.21 -7.50 3.39
C GLY A 221 45.74 -7.08 4.79
N PRO A 222 45.99 -7.93 5.80
CA PRO A 222 45.47 -7.75 7.16
C PRO A 222 46.32 -6.77 7.97
N ASP A 223 45.67 -5.80 8.60
CA ASP A 223 46.29 -4.91 9.59
C ASP A 223 46.10 -5.49 11.01
N PRO A 224 47.15 -5.62 11.84
CA PRO A 224 47.04 -6.12 13.19
C PRO A 224 46.96 -4.98 14.21
N GLY A 225 46.01 -5.12 15.14
CA GLY A 225 46.14 -4.72 16.54
C GLY A 225 46.24 -3.22 16.87
N ASP A 226 45.34 -2.75 17.73
CA ASP A 226 45.85 -2.15 18.96
C ASP A 226 44.84 -2.21 20.12
N ALA A 227 45.39 -2.53 21.27
CA ALA A 227 44.71 -2.66 22.54
C ALA A 227 44.97 -1.41 23.38
N ALA A 228 43.93 -0.79 23.94
CA ALA A 228 44.06 0.09 25.11
C ALA A 228 42.72 0.34 25.82
N ARG A 229 42.51 -0.38 26.93
CA ARG A 229 41.84 0.11 28.16
C ARG A 229 42.87 0.99 28.93
N PRO A 230 42.54 1.91 29.88
CA PRO A 230 41.53 1.71 30.95
C PRO A 230 40.81 2.97 31.54
N ALA A 231 40.01 2.68 32.59
CA ALA A 231 39.63 3.49 33.78
C ALA A 231 38.53 4.58 33.61
N ALA A 232 37.35 4.51 34.26
CA ALA A 232 36.96 4.47 35.69
C ALA A 232 36.69 5.87 36.29
N LEU A 233 35.58 5.95 37.06
CA LEU A 233 35.07 7.06 37.91
C LEU A 233 34.30 8.14 37.11
N ASP A 234 33.15 8.69 37.52
CA ASP A 234 32.66 8.98 38.86
C ASP A 234 31.12 9.04 38.97
N THR A 235 30.68 8.78 40.19
CA THR A 235 29.35 8.95 40.78
C THR A 235 29.03 10.41 41.06
N VAL A 236 27.88 10.94 40.60
CA VAL A 236 27.17 12.03 41.30
C VAL A 236 25.66 11.90 41.10
N ALA A 237 24.96 11.60 42.18
CA ALA A 237 23.56 11.94 42.39
C ALA A 237 23.50 13.25 43.19
N PRO A 238 22.44 14.06 43.03
CA PRO A 238 21.84 14.64 44.22
C PRO A 238 20.30 14.57 44.28
N SER A 239 19.89 14.52 45.54
CA SER A 239 18.59 14.53 46.21
C SER A 239 17.50 15.51 45.75
N PRO A 240 16.25 15.29 46.22
CA PRO A 240 15.10 16.15 45.99
C PRO A 240 15.06 17.31 46.99
N GLU A 241 14.53 18.47 46.58
CA GLU A 241 14.10 19.53 47.49
C GLU A 241 12.57 19.58 47.56
N GLU A 242 12.08 19.38 48.78
CA GLU A 242 10.78 19.80 49.28
C GLU A 242 10.71 21.32 49.40
N GLY A 243 9.55 21.90 49.07
CA GLY A 243 9.37 23.35 49.13
C GLY A 243 7.92 23.80 49.17
N ARG A 244 7.29 23.62 50.34
CA ARG A 244 6.36 24.57 51.00
C ARG A 244 5.03 24.99 50.36
N THR A 245 3.96 24.56 51.03
CA THR A 245 2.89 25.37 51.66
C THR A 245 2.34 26.60 50.93
N GLY A 246 1.05 26.51 50.58
CA GLY A 246 0.16 27.63 50.31
C GLY A 246 -1.28 27.25 50.64
N GLU A 247 -1.65 27.47 51.90
CA GLU A 247 -2.99 27.39 52.46
C GLU A 247 -3.81 28.60 52.01
N ALA A 248 -4.98 28.38 51.37
CA ALA A 248 -6.00 29.41 51.18
C ALA A 248 -7.40 28.78 51.13
N THR A 249 -8.04 28.79 52.29
CA THR A 249 -9.45 28.56 52.54
C THR A 249 -10.32 29.58 51.79
N ALA A 250 -11.27 29.12 50.96
CA ALA A 250 -12.47 29.90 50.62
C ALA A 250 -13.65 28.99 50.20
N ALA A 251 -14.58 28.86 51.15
CA ALA A 251 -16.03 28.74 50.99
C ALA A 251 -16.61 27.91 49.82
N SER A 252 -17.05 26.70 50.18
CA SER A 252 -18.06 25.91 49.48
C SER A 252 -19.46 26.54 49.66
N PRO A 253 -20.20 26.90 48.59
CA PRO A 253 -21.64 27.10 48.68
C PRO A 253 -22.38 25.75 48.58
N ALA A 254 -23.40 25.60 49.42
CA ALA A 254 -24.22 24.41 49.56
C ALA A 254 -24.97 24.01 48.27
N PRO A 255 -25.19 22.71 48.02
CA PRO A 255 -26.00 22.24 46.89
C PRO A 255 -27.50 22.49 47.14
N PRO A 256 -28.28 22.90 46.11
CA PRO A 256 -29.72 22.97 46.22
C PRO A 256 -30.36 21.57 46.30
N ALA A 257 -31.49 21.52 46.99
CA ALA A 257 -32.29 20.33 47.29
C ALA A 257 -32.66 19.48 46.06
N PRO A 258 -32.82 18.14 46.22
CA PRO A 258 -33.12 17.24 45.11
C PRO A 258 -34.55 17.42 44.59
N VAL A 259 -34.65 17.69 43.29
CA VAL A 259 -35.89 17.58 42.51
C VAL A 259 -36.18 16.08 42.26
N PRO A 260 -37.40 15.58 42.47
CA PRO A 260 -37.72 14.18 42.21
C PRO A 260 -37.71 13.89 40.70
N LEU A 261 -36.82 13.00 40.25
CA LEU A 261 -36.83 12.45 38.89
C LEU A 261 -37.94 11.41 38.73
N PRO A 262 -38.57 11.32 37.54
CA PRO A 262 -39.48 10.24 37.20
C PRO A 262 -38.73 8.90 37.05
N ASP A 263 -39.38 7.83 37.48
CA ASP A 263 -38.93 6.43 37.43
C ASP A 263 -38.28 6.07 36.09
N SER A 264 -36.93 6.07 36.07
CA SER A 264 -36.18 5.43 35.01
C SER A 264 -35.93 3.98 35.42
N THR A 265 -36.51 3.09 34.63
CA THR A 265 -36.39 1.65 34.75
C THR A 265 -34.93 1.23 34.90
N ARG A 266 -34.67 0.55 36.02
CA ARG A 266 -33.44 -0.13 36.44
C ARG A 266 -32.83 -0.92 35.27
N ARG A 267 -31.89 -0.31 34.53
CA ARG A 267 -31.14 -0.94 33.44
C ARG A 267 -30.17 -1.96 34.06
N ARG A 268 -30.49 -3.26 33.94
CA ARG A 268 -29.58 -4.34 34.35
C ARG A 268 -28.35 -4.33 33.44
N ILE A 269 -27.19 -4.02 34.00
CA ILE A 269 -25.89 -4.27 33.40
C ILE A 269 -25.70 -5.80 33.39
N GLY A 270 -25.57 -6.42 32.21
CA GLY A 270 -25.22 -7.84 32.09
C GLY A 270 -26.00 -8.68 31.07
N GLU A 271 -26.95 -8.15 30.29
CA GLU A 271 -27.60 -8.97 29.26
C GLU A 271 -26.72 -9.10 28.00
N PRO A 272 -26.46 -10.34 27.52
CA PRO A 272 -25.64 -10.57 26.33
C PRO A 272 -26.37 -10.07 25.09
N VAL A 273 -25.87 -8.98 24.52
CA VAL A 273 -26.32 -8.46 23.22
C VAL A 273 -25.91 -9.46 22.14
N ARG A 274 -26.89 -10.12 21.50
CA ARG A 274 -26.63 -11.00 20.36
C ARG A 274 -26.80 -10.22 19.05
N ILE A 275 -25.71 -10.13 18.29
CA ILE A 275 -25.72 -9.56 16.94
C ILE A 275 -26.08 -10.69 15.99
N ALA A 276 -27.17 -10.54 15.24
CA ALA A 276 -27.57 -11.48 14.20
C ALA A 276 -27.39 -10.82 12.84
N TRP A 277 -26.86 -11.59 11.89
CA TRP A 277 -26.69 -11.17 10.50
C TRP A 277 -27.93 -11.52 9.68
N ASN A 278 -28.44 -10.55 8.93
CA ASN A 278 -29.47 -10.80 7.93
C ASN A 278 -28.84 -11.37 6.65
N ALA A 279 -29.65 -12.03 5.82
CA ALA A 279 -29.20 -12.63 4.55
C ALA A 279 -28.75 -11.58 3.50
N ASP A 280 -29.08 -10.30 3.71
CA ASP A 280 -28.66 -9.16 2.89
C ASP A 280 -27.36 -8.50 3.39
N GLY A 281 -26.70 -9.08 4.41
CA GLY A 281 -25.47 -8.55 4.99
C GLY A 281 -25.66 -7.41 5.99
N THR A 282 -26.89 -7.02 6.32
CA THR A 282 -27.14 -5.98 7.32
C THR A 282 -27.12 -6.53 8.74
N ARG A 283 -26.53 -5.77 9.67
CA ARG A 283 -26.44 -6.13 11.10
C ARG A 283 -27.74 -5.75 11.80
N ARG A 284 -28.37 -6.68 12.53
CA ARG A 284 -29.45 -6.33 13.46
C ARG A 284 -29.12 -6.73 14.90
N VAL A 285 -29.40 -5.82 15.82
CA VAL A 285 -29.25 -6.06 17.25
C VAL A 285 -30.54 -6.66 17.77
N VAL A 286 -30.51 -7.95 18.13
CA VAL A 286 -31.69 -8.63 18.70
C VAL A 286 -31.65 -8.43 20.22
N LYS A 287 -32.53 -7.57 20.73
CA LYS A 287 -32.75 -7.46 22.18
C LYS A 287 -33.66 -8.61 22.65
N PRO A 288 -33.25 -9.42 23.63
CA PRO A 288 -34.15 -10.39 24.23
C PRO A 288 -35.29 -9.66 24.98
N GLY A 289 -36.54 -10.11 24.80
CA GLY A 289 -37.68 -9.62 25.58
C GLY A 289 -38.75 -8.81 24.83
N ARG A 290 -38.69 -8.70 23.49
CA ARG A 290 -39.75 -8.08 22.69
C ARG A 290 -40.19 -8.98 21.53
N GLU A 291 -40.59 -10.20 21.86
CA GLU A 291 -41.35 -11.07 20.94
C GLU A 291 -42.83 -10.97 21.28
N GLY A 292 -43.49 -10.00 20.65
CA GLY A 292 -44.94 -9.88 20.61
C GLY A 292 -45.38 -9.66 19.17
N ALA A 293 -46.14 -10.63 18.65
CA ALA A 293 -46.84 -10.63 17.36
C ALA A 293 -45.97 -10.65 16.08
N LEU A 294 -45.61 -11.87 15.63
CA LEU A 294 -45.20 -12.12 14.24
C LEU A 294 -46.43 -12.01 13.31
N PRO A 295 -46.42 -11.19 12.24
CA PRO A 295 -47.34 -11.36 11.13
C PRO A 295 -47.01 -12.66 10.35
N PRO A 296 -47.99 -13.30 9.70
CA PRO A 296 -47.77 -14.54 8.95
C PRO A 296 -46.72 -14.32 7.86
N ARG A 297 -45.66 -15.14 7.89
CA ARG A 297 -44.59 -15.15 6.89
C ARG A 297 -45.19 -15.41 5.50
N ALA A 298 -45.21 -14.39 4.66
CA ALA A 298 -45.45 -14.55 3.23
C ALA A 298 -44.32 -15.40 2.65
N ARG A 299 -44.64 -16.62 2.18
CA ARG A 299 -43.71 -17.45 1.42
C ARG A 299 -43.34 -16.70 0.13
N PRO A 300 -42.06 -16.47 -0.18
CA PRO A 300 -41.69 -15.89 -1.46
C PRO A 300 -42.09 -16.87 -2.58
N ARG A 301 -43.07 -16.48 -3.39
CA ARG A 301 -43.38 -17.15 -4.64
C ARG A 301 -42.15 -17.00 -5.54
N ARG A 302 -41.34 -18.06 -5.65
CA ARG A 302 -40.29 -18.13 -6.67
C ARG A 302 -40.97 -17.98 -8.03
N PRO A 303 -40.54 -17.02 -8.86
CA PRO A 303 -41.22 -16.79 -10.12
C PRO A 303 -40.97 -17.97 -11.06
N ALA A 304 -42.05 -18.59 -11.52
CA ALA A 304 -42.05 -19.86 -12.27
C ALA A 304 -41.27 -19.81 -13.61
N TRP A 305 -40.86 -18.62 -14.07
CA TRP A 305 -40.10 -18.43 -15.31
C TRP A 305 -38.59 -18.70 -15.17
N LEU A 306 -38.05 -18.85 -13.96
CA LEU A 306 -36.61 -19.13 -13.77
C LEU A 306 -36.21 -20.55 -14.19
N TRP A 307 -37.14 -21.51 -14.12
CA TRP A 307 -36.88 -22.90 -14.51
C TRP A 307 -36.58 -23.08 -16.01
N PRO A 308 -37.38 -22.54 -16.96
CA PRO A 308 -37.06 -22.67 -18.38
C PRO A 308 -35.74 -21.98 -18.76
N ALA A 309 -35.37 -20.86 -18.10
CA ALA A 309 -34.10 -20.18 -18.35
C ALA A 309 -32.89 -21.03 -17.93
N LEU A 310 -32.95 -21.71 -16.79
CA LEU A 310 -31.89 -22.61 -16.33
C LEU A 310 -31.76 -23.86 -17.22
N VAL A 311 -32.88 -24.41 -17.69
CA VAL A 311 -32.87 -25.55 -18.63
C VAL A 311 -32.22 -25.16 -19.96
N LEU A 312 -32.55 -23.98 -20.50
CA LEU A 312 -31.95 -23.47 -21.73
C LEU A 312 -30.43 -23.27 -21.60
N LEU A 313 -29.98 -22.72 -20.47
CA LEU A 313 -28.56 -22.47 -20.21
C LEU A 313 -27.78 -23.79 -20.03
N GLY A 314 -28.40 -24.79 -19.42
CA GLY A 314 -27.85 -26.16 -19.35
C GLY A 314 -27.71 -26.81 -20.73
N LEU A 315 -28.72 -26.67 -21.60
CA LEU A 315 -28.66 -27.19 -22.98
C LEU A 315 -27.58 -26.50 -23.82
N LEU A 316 -27.42 -25.18 -23.69
CA LEU A 316 -26.36 -24.44 -24.37
C LEU A 316 -24.96 -24.86 -23.91
N ALA A 317 -24.76 -25.08 -22.61
CA ALA A 317 -23.49 -25.58 -22.08
C ALA A 317 -23.16 -26.99 -22.61
N LEU A 318 -24.18 -27.86 -22.70
CA LEU A 318 -24.02 -29.22 -23.22
C LEU A 318 -23.70 -29.23 -24.72
N ALA A 319 -24.33 -28.35 -25.49
CA ALA A 319 -24.03 -28.16 -26.92
C ALA A 319 -22.61 -27.63 -27.13
N ALA A 320 -22.15 -26.67 -26.32
CA ALA A 320 -20.79 -26.14 -26.37
C ALA A 320 -19.73 -27.22 -26.04
N ALA A 321 -19.99 -28.06 -25.03
CA ALA A 321 -19.11 -29.17 -24.67
C ALA A 321 -18.99 -30.21 -25.79
N LEU A 322 -20.12 -30.57 -26.43
CA LEU A 322 -20.14 -31.50 -27.56
C LEU A 322 -19.43 -30.92 -28.80
N TRP A 323 -19.52 -29.61 -29.01
CA TRP A 323 -18.83 -28.94 -30.11
C TRP A 323 -17.31 -28.91 -29.89
N ALA A 324 -16.86 -28.61 -28.66
CA ALA A 324 -15.45 -28.63 -28.29
C ALA A 324 -14.81 -30.02 -28.46
N GLN A 325 -15.55 -31.10 -28.16
CA GLN A 325 -15.05 -32.47 -28.36
C GLN A 325 -14.92 -32.85 -29.84
N ARG A 326 -15.73 -32.28 -30.74
CA ARG A 326 -15.61 -32.53 -32.19
C ARG A 326 -14.58 -31.65 -32.88
N ALA A 327 -14.24 -30.50 -32.29
CA ALA A 327 -13.31 -29.53 -32.88
C ALA A 327 -11.84 -29.80 -32.54
N ALA A 328 -11.51 -30.81 -31.72
CA ALA A 328 -10.12 -31.16 -31.42
C ALA A 328 -9.46 -31.87 -32.62
N PRO A 329 -8.51 -31.23 -33.34
CA PRO A 329 -7.74 -31.89 -34.38
C PRO A 329 -6.81 -32.90 -33.70
N GLY A 330 -6.74 -34.13 -34.24
CA GLY A 330 -5.91 -35.20 -33.72
C GLY A 330 -4.44 -34.77 -33.60
N ALA A 331 -4.01 -34.47 -32.37
CA ALA A 331 -2.60 -34.35 -32.04
C ALA A 331 -2.03 -35.76 -31.97
N ALA A 332 -1.12 -36.03 -32.91
CA ALA A 332 -0.40 -37.27 -33.04
C ALA A 332 0.26 -37.69 -31.73
N ALA A 333 0.13 -38.98 -31.43
CA ALA A 333 0.83 -39.66 -30.36
C ALA A 333 2.35 -39.42 -30.46
N SER A 334 2.95 -39.00 -29.35
CA SER A 334 4.39 -39.12 -29.11
C SER A 334 4.58 -39.89 -27.81
N GLU A 335 5.37 -40.95 -27.92
CA GLU A 335 5.64 -41.97 -26.93
C GLU A 335 6.25 -41.42 -25.63
N PRO A 336 6.04 -42.08 -24.48
CA PRO A 336 6.71 -41.74 -23.23
C PRO A 336 8.14 -42.27 -23.24
N GLY A 337 9.07 -41.44 -23.72
CA GLY A 337 10.50 -41.62 -23.49
C GLY A 337 10.82 -41.45 -22.00
N THR A 338 11.08 -42.56 -21.33
CA THR A 338 11.57 -42.61 -19.95
C THR A 338 13.02 -42.09 -19.96
N LEU A 339 13.24 -40.83 -19.59
CA LEU A 339 14.57 -40.32 -19.30
C LEU A 339 14.64 -39.81 -17.86
N SER A 340 15.31 -40.64 -17.06
CA SER A 340 15.95 -40.34 -15.80
C SER A 340 16.75 -39.03 -15.90
N ALA A 341 16.18 -37.93 -15.42
CA ALA A 341 16.88 -36.66 -15.28
C ALA A 341 17.63 -36.62 -13.95
N ALA A 342 18.86 -37.14 -13.95
CA ALA A 342 19.86 -36.67 -13.00
C ALA A 342 20.05 -35.17 -13.25
N ALA A 343 19.71 -34.35 -12.26
CA ALA A 343 19.83 -32.90 -12.33
C ALA A 343 21.32 -32.52 -12.34
N GLU A 344 21.89 -32.39 -13.53
CA GLU A 344 23.21 -31.81 -13.72
C GLU A 344 23.16 -30.35 -13.25
N THR A 345 23.82 -30.08 -12.12
CA THR A 345 23.94 -28.75 -11.51
C THR A 345 25.19 -28.11 -12.10
N CYS A 346 25.01 -27.10 -12.96
CA CYS A 346 26.09 -26.66 -13.85
C CYS A 346 26.77 -25.36 -13.40
N CYS A 347 26.09 -24.44 -12.69
CA CYS A 347 26.57 -23.06 -12.67
C CYS A 347 26.51 -22.41 -11.29
N PRO A 348 27.62 -22.39 -10.52
CA PRO A 348 27.73 -21.55 -9.33
C PRO A 348 27.84 -20.07 -9.72
N VAL A 349 27.08 -19.21 -9.04
CA VAL A 349 27.22 -17.75 -9.12
C VAL A 349 27.36 -17.19 -7.72
N ARG A 350 28.38 -16.36 -7.50
CA ARG A 350 28.63 -15.70 -6.21
C ARG A 350 27.89 -14.37 -6.16
N PHE A 351 27.14 -14.16 -5.09
CA PHE A 351 26.43 -12.92 -4.79
C PHE A 351 27.04 -12.21 -3.59
N THR A 352 27.24 -10.91 -3.73
CA THR A 352 27.63 -9.99 -2.67
C THR A 352 26.51 -8.98 -2.45
N VAL A 353 26.37 -8.48 -1.22
CA VAL A 353 25.34 -7.49 -0.87
C VAL A 353 26.05 -6.24 -0.39
N ARG A 354 25.62 -5.08 -0.90
CA ARG A 354 26.11 -3.76 -0.51
C ARG A 354 24.96 -2.99 0.12
N GLY A 355 25.16 -2.57 1.37
CA GLY A 355 24.13 -2.02 2.23
C GLY A 355 24.48 -2.27 3.70
N GLU A 356 23.46 -2.33 4.56
CA GLU A 356 23.64 -2.64 5.98
C GLU A 356 24.21 -4.07 6.17
N PRO A 357 25.33 -4.23 6.90
CA PRO A 357 26.00 -5.51 7.03
C PRO A 357 25.16 -6.52 7.82
N GLY A 358 25.16 -7.78 7.38
CA GLY A 358 24.53 -8.88 8.11
C GLY A 358 23.06 -9.13 7.78
N ILE A 359 22.44 -8.37 6.88
CA ILE A 359 21.05 -8.59 6.47
C ILE A 359 20.97 -9.69 5.41
N PRO A 360 20.26 -10.80 5.67
CA PRO A 360 20.10 -11.88 4.69
C PRO A 360 19.11 -11.47 3.60
N VAL A 361 19.54 -11.58 2.34
CA VAL A 361 18.72 -11.28 1.16
C VAL A 361 18.20 -12.58 0.56
N ARG A 362 16.89 -12.70 0.32
CA ARG A 362 16.27 -13.86 -0.33
C ARG A 362 16.21 -13.67 -1.84
N LEU A 363 16.58 -14.71 -2.58
CA LEU A 363 16.55 -14.75 -4.04
C LEU A 363 15.51 -15.75 -4.54
N SER A 364 14.56 -15.30 -5.35
CA SER A 364 13.56 -16.16 -6.00
C SER A 364 13.43 -15.90 -7.50
N VAL A 365 13.06 -16.93 -8.27
CA VAL A 365 12.98 -16.86 -9.74
C VAL A 365 11.79 -16.01 -10.18
N ILE A 366 12.01 -15.04 -11.07
CA ILE A 366 10.94 -14.42 -11.86
C ILE A 366 10.88 -15.10 -13.23
N GLN A 367 12.03 -15.26 -13.86
CA GLN A 367 12.16 -15.86 -15.19
C GLN A 367 13.43 -16.70 -15.26
N ALA A 368 13.32 -17.88 -15.89
CA ALA A 368 14.41 -18.81 -16.10
C ALA A 368 14.60 -19.06 -17.61
N PRO A 369 15.81 -19.43 -18.06
CA PRO A 369 16.07 -19.74 -19.46
C PRO A 369 15.31 -21.01 -19.88
N PRO A 370 14.99 -21.16 -21.19
CA PRO A 370 14.30 -22.34 -21.70
C PRO A 370 14.99 -23.64 -21.29
N GLY A 371 14.20 -24.60 -20.83
CA GLY A 371 14.69 -25.92 -20.41
C GLY A 371 15.29 -25.98 -19.00
N ALA A 372 15.39 -24.87 -18.25
CA ALA A 372 15.84 -24.91 -16.85
C ALA A 372 14.80 -25.51 -15.88
N ASN A 373 13.52 -25.63 -16.30
CA ASN A 373 12.42 -26.20 -15.51
C ASN A 373 12.25 -25.59 -14.10
N LEU A 374 12.59 -24.31 -13.92
CA LEU A 374 12.41 -23.58 -12.68
C LEU A 374 11.11 -22.76 -12.72
N PRO A 375 10.11 -23.06 -11.87
CA PRO A 375 8.89 -22.27 -11.82
C PRO A 375 9.16 -20.88 -11.22
N ALA A 376 8.42 -19.88 -11.71
CA ALA A 376 8.43 -18.55 -11.12
C ALA A 376 8.00 -18.60 -9.64
N GLY A 377 8.62 -17.78 -8.81
CA GLY A 377 8.45 -17.75 -7.36
C GLY A 377 9.30 -18.76 -6.59
N ARG A 378 9.98 -19.71 -7.26
CA ARG A 378 10.84 -20.68 -6.57
C ARG A 378 12.03 -20.01 -5.92
N ASP A 379 12.30 -20.36 -4.66
CA ASP A 379 13.50 -19.93 -3.95
C ASP A 379 14.75 -20.59 -4.52
N LEU A 380 15.76 -19.78 -4.80
CA LEU A 380 17.08 -20.25 -5.22
C LEU A 380 18.10 -20.24 -4.08
N GLY A 381 17.93 -19.38 -3.08
CA GLY A 381 18.85 -19.28 -1.96
C GLY A 381 18.86 -17.91 -1.29
N ARG A 382 19.98 -17.63 -0.60
CA ARG A 382 20.21 -16.38 0.13
C ARG A 382 21.53 -15.74 -0.30
N ALA A 383 21.59 -14.41 -0.26
CA ALA A 383 22.80 -13.61 -0.44
C ALA A 383 23.11 -12.81 0.85
N PRO A 384 24.39 -12.52 1.15
CA PRO A 384 25.59 -12.90 0.39
C PRO A 384 25.87 -14.41 0.42
N GLY A 385 26.43 -14.97 -0.66
CA GLY A 385 26.68 -16.42 -0.78
C GLY A 385 26.80 -16.92 -2.22
N THR A 386 26.96 -18.23 -2.41
CA THR A 386 26.98 -18.87 -3.75
C THR A 386 25.67 -19.59 -4.00
N VAL A 387 25.03 -19.31 -5.13
CA VAL A 387 23.79 -19.97 -5.57
C VAL A 387 24.08 -20.85 -6.77
N GLN A 388 23.55 -22.07 -6.75
CA GLN A 388 23.71 -23.04 -7.83
C GLN A 388 22.53 -22.98 -8.78
N PHE A 389 22.82 -22.74 -10.07
CA PHE A 389 21.82 -22.77 -11.12
C PHE A 389 21.83 -24.13 -11.83
N PRO A 390 20.65 -24.67 -12.19
CA PRO A 390 20.54 -25.98 -12.82
C PRO A 390 21.09 -25.98 -14.24
N ARG A 391 21.03 -24.84 -14.95
CA ARG A 391 21.50 -24.74 -16.34
C ARG A 391 22.13 -23.38 -16.62
N PRO A 392 23.05 -23.30 -17.60
CA PRO A 392 23.56 -22.02 -18.07
C PRO A 392 22.46 -21.20 -18.75
N GLY A 393 22.57 -19.87 -18.70
CA GLY A 393 21.65 -18.93 -19.32
C GLY A 393 21.33 -17.72 -18.44
N THR A 394 20.44 -16.87 -18.93
CA THR A 394 20.02 -15.64 -18.25
C THR A 394 18.80 -15.88 -17.38
N TYR A 395 18.90 -15.49 -16.11
CA TYR A 395 17.87 -15.56 -15.10
C TYR A 395 17.46 -14.17 -14.64
N THR A 396 16.17 -13.95 -14.46
CA THR A 396 15.64 -12.75 -13.80
C THR A 396 15.20 -13.15 -12.42
N LEU A 397 15.79 -12.54 -11.38
CA LEU A 397 15.58 -12.88 -9.99
C LEU A 397 14.90 -11.73 -9.26
N ARG A 398 14.01 -12.08 -8.34
CA ARG A 398 13.49 -11.17 -7.32
C ARG A 398 14.42 -11.19 -6.12
N VAL A 399 14.75 -10.01 -5.64
CA VAL A 399 15.60 -9.77 -4.48
C VAL A 399 14.72 -9.18 -3.38
N ALA A 400 14.67 -9.80 -2.21
CA ALA A 400 13.89 -9.28 -1.09
C ALA A 400 14.67 -9.40 0.22
N ALA A 401 14.69 -8.34 1.01
CA ALA A 401 15.27 -8.29 2.35
C ALA A 401 14.26 -7.68 3.33
N GLU A 402 14.36 -8.04 4.60
CA GLU A 402 13.44 -7.53 5.62
C GLU A 402 13.69 -6.03 5.86
N GLY A 403 12.64 -5.22 5.75
CA GLY A 403 12.73 -3.76 5.88
C GLY A 403 13.10 -3.02 4.59
N PHE A 404 13.39 -3.70 3.49
CA PHE A 404 13.78 -3.09 2.21
C PHE A 404 12.74 -3.33 1.11
N THR A 405 12.72 -2.43 0.12
CA THR A 405 11.86 -2.56 -1.06
C THR A 405 12.38 -3.71 -1.96
N PRO A 406 11.53 -4.69 -2.36
CA PRO A 406 11.98 -5.77 -3.22
C PRO A 406 12.44 -5.28 -4.60
N GLY A 407 13.61 -5.74 -5.05
CA GLY A 407 14.20 -5.40 -6.34
C GLY A 407 14.16 -6.55 -7.35
N ARG A 408 14.59 -6.26 -8.59
CA ARG A 408 14.83 -7.25 -9.65
C ARG A 408 16.28 -7.19 -10.08
N VAL A 409 16.90 -8.35 -10.31
CA VAL A 409 18.26 -8.47 -10.84
C VAL A 409 18.31 -9.49 -11.96
N THR A 410 18.99 -9.15 -13.05
CA THR A 410 19.23 -10.05 -14.18
C THR A 410 20.65 -10.60 -14.08
N VAL A 411 20.79 -11.92 -14.13
CA VAL A 411 22.06 -12.63 -13.93
C VAL A 411 22.26 -13.67 -15.01
N THR A 412 23.46 -13.72 -15.59
CA THR A 412 23.85 -14.77 -16.54
C THR A 412 24.70 -15.81 -15.83
N ALA A 413 24.28 -17.09 -15.89
CA ALA A 413 24.98 -18.21 -15.28
C ALA A 413 25.68 -19.06 -16.37
N PRO A 414 26.91 -19.58 -16.12
CA PRO A 414 27.78 -19.25 -14.99
C PRO A 414 28.37 -17.84 -15.11
N SER A 415 28.75 -17.25 -13.98
CA SER A 415 29.45 -15.96 -13.94
C SER A 415 30.75 -16.12 -13.16
N ALA A 416 31.86 -15.66 -13.74
CA ALA A 416 33.15 -15.60 -13.06
C ALA A 416 33.25 -14.40 -12.10
N ALA A 417 32.51 -13.32 -12.37
CA ALA A 417 32.48 -12.13 -11.53
C ALA A 417 31.36 -12.23 -10.47
N PRO A 418 31.61 -11.77 -9.23
CA PRO A 418 30.56 -11.69 -8.22
C PRO A 418 29.50 -10.66 -8.63
N VAL A 419 28.23 -11.03 -8.44
CA VAL A 419 27.10 -10.13 -8.67
C VAL A 419 26.84 -9.35 -7.38
N THR A 420 26.98 -8.02 -7.44
CA THR A 420 26.69 -7.15 -6.30
C THR A 420 25.23 -6.71 -6.31
N ILE A 421 24.55 -6.88 -5.18
CA ILE A 421 23.18 -6.44 -4.94
C ILE A 421 23.24 -5.21 -4.05
N ASP A 422 22.83 -4.06 -4.57
CA ASP A 422 22.67 -2.84 -3.77
C ASP A 422 21.27 -2.81 -3.15
N LEU A 423 21.18 -2.70 -1.82
CA LEU A 423 19.91 -2.55 -1.12
C LEU A 423 19.56 -1.05 -1.02
N ALA A 424 18.44 -0.66 -1.62
CA ALA A 424 17.87 0.67 -1.45
C ALA A 424 16.86 0.64 -0.28
N PRO A 425 17.01 1.52 0.73
CA PRO A 425 16.12 1.59 1.89
C PRO A 425 14.67 1.91 1.52
#